data_AF-A0A3C1KJ14-F1
#
_entry.id   AF-A0A3C1KJ14-F1
#
_cell.length_a   1.000
_cell.length_b   1.000
_cell.length_c   1.000
_cell.angle_alpha   90.00
_cell.angle_beta   90.00
_cell.angle_gamma   90.00
#
_symmetry.space_group_name_H-M   'P 1'
#
loop_
_entity.id
_entity.type
_entity.pdbx_description
1 polymer ?
#
loop_
_entity_poly.entity_id
_entity_poly.type
_entity_poly.pdbx_seq_one_letter_code
_entity_poly.pdbx_strand_id
1 'polypeptide(L)' 'DEVDSILIDEARTPLVISGASEDSSVLYQRINKLIPLLKRDTEGEEGHFTVDEKQRQIELTEGGHEYVEELLAGEGL' A
#
# COMPACT_ATOMS: atom_id res chain seq x y z
N ASP A 1 6.46 23.59 39.36
CA ASP A 1 5.27 22.75 39.53
C ASP A 1 4.73 22.08 38.27
N GLU A 2 5.42 22.14 37.13
CA GLU A 2 5.04 21.31 35.97
C GLU A 2 6.24 20.54 35.36
N VAL A 3 7.43 20.64 35.99
CA VAL A 3 8.64 19.94 35.51
C VAL A 3 8.54 18.43 35.74
N ASP A 4 8.00 18.03 36.88
CA ASP A 4 7.85 16.61 37.23
C ASP A 4 6.76 15.91 36.40
N SER A 5 5.76 16.67 35.94
CA SER A 5 4.67 16.17 35.08
C SER A 5 5.14 15.91 33.64
N ILE A 6 6.01 16.76 33.09
CA ILE A 6 6.60 16.57 31.75
C ILE A 6 7.56 15.37 31.74
N LEU A 7 8.35 15.19 32.80
CA LEU A 7 9.40 14.15 32.86
C LEU A 7 8.85 12.73 33.09
N ILE A 8 7.63 12.58 33.61
CA ILE A 8 7.05 11.27 33.95
C ILE A 8 5.91 10.89 33.00
N ASP A 9 5.00 11.83 32.71
CA ASP A 9 3.76 11.53 31.97
C ASP A 9 3.88 11.81 30.47
N GLU A 10 4.53 12.91 30.05
CA GLU A 10 4.71 13.20 28.61
C GLU A 10 5.78 12.32 27.95
N ALA A 11 6.79 11.84 28.69
CA ALA A 11 7.81 10.92 28.16
C ALA A 11 7.25 9.54 27.72
N ARG A 12 6.01 9.22 28.13
CA ARG A 12 5.30 7.99 27.73
C ARG A 12 4.40 8.20 26.52
N THR A 13 4.18 9.45 26.12
CA THR A 13 3.41 9.79 24.92
C THR A 13 4.40 10.04 23.79
N PRO A 14 4.42 9.21 22.73
CA PRO A 14 5.33 9.43 21.62
C PRO A 14 5.04 10.81 21.01
N LEU A 15 6.10 11.60 20.79
CA LEU A 15 6.00 12.88 20.09
C LEU A 15 5.73 12.59 18.60
N VAL A 16 4.47 12.61 18.21
CA VAL A 16 4.05 12.39 16.82
C VAL A 16 4.01 13.72 16.08
N ILE A 17 4.98 13.93 15.18
CA ILE A 17 4.94 15.03 14.21
C ILE A 17 4.29 14.48 12.94
N SER A 18 2.97 14.53 12.87
CA SER A 18 2.22 14.22 11.64
C SER A 18 2.29 15.43 10.71
N GLY A 19 3.15 15.36 9.69
CA GLY A 19 3.06 16.29 8.55
C GLY A 19 1.75 16.09 7.79
N ALA A 20 1.33 17.10 7.03
CA ALA A 20 0.21 16.94 6.10
C ALA A 20 0.51 15.76 5.16
N SER A 21 -0.42 14.82 5.04
CA SER A 21 -0.32 13.75 4.05
C SER A 21 -0.58 14.35 2.67
N GLU A 22 0.48 14.77 1.98
CA GLU A 22 0.37 15.31 0.63
C GLU A 22 -0.08 14.20 -0.35
N ASP A 23 -1.11 14.53 -1.15
CA ASP A 23 -1.56 13.95 -2.42
C ASP A 23 -1.77 12.43 -2.59
N SER A 24 -1.51 11.62 -1.58
CA SER A 24 -1.61 10.16 -1.70
C SER A 24 -3.04 9.67 -1.95
N SER A 25 -4.06 10.37 -1.46
CA SER A 25 -5.47 9.95 -1.59
C SER A 25 -5.92 9.83 -3.04
N VAL A 26 -5.54 10.78 -3.92
CA VAL A 26 -5.95 10.75 -5.33
C VAL A 26 -5.24 9.62 -6.07
N LEU A 27 -3.95 9.42 -5.82
CA LEU A 27 -3.19 8.30 -6.39
C LEU A 27 -3.75 6.95 -5.94
N TYR A 28 -4.04 6.78 -4.64
CA TYR A 28 -4.69 5.58 -4.12
C TYR A 28 -6.05 5.31 -4.78
N GLN A 29 -6.86 6.35 -4.99
CA GLN A 29 -8.15 6.21 -5.68
C GLN A 29 -8.00 5.77 -7.13
N ARG A 30 -6.95 6.24 -7.84
CA ARG A 30 -6.67 5.82 -9.22
C ARG A 30 -6.19 4.38 -9.27
N ILE A 31 -5.21 4.02 -8.44
CA ILE A 31 -4.68 2.65 -8.36
C ILE A 31 -5.80 1.66 -7.99
N ASN A 32 -6.67 2.01 -7.03
CA ASN A 32 -7.77 1.15 -6.61
C ASN A 32 -8.75 0.79 -7.75
N LYS A 33 -8.86 1.62 -8.80
CA LYS A 33 -9.67 1.30 -9.98
C LYS A 33 -9.02 0.26 -10.88
N LEU A 34 -7.69 0.12 -10.81
CA LEU A 34 -6.92 -0.83 -11.62
C LEU A 34 -6.86 -2.22 -10.99
N ILE A 35 -6.86 -2.31 -9.64
CA ILE A 35 -6.77 -3.59 -8.92
C ILE A 35 -7.79 -4.65 -9.39
N PRO A 36 -9.08 -4.34 -9.63
CA PRO A 36 -10.06 -5.32 -10.11
C PRO A 36 -9.77 -5.91 -11.50
N LEU A 37 -8.89 -5.29 -12.28
CA LEU A 37 -8.45 -5.80 -13.58
C LEU A 37 -7.39 -6.91 -13.44
N LEU A 38 -6.78 -7.03 -12.26
CA LEU A 38 -5.79 -8.05 -11.99
C LEU A 38 -6.45 -9.41 -11.72
N LYS A 39 -5.90 -10.45 -12.33
CA LYS A 39 -6.31 -11.83 -12.09
C LYS A 39 -5.35 -12.49 -11.12
N ARG A 40 -5.89 -13.29 -10.20
CA ARG A 40 -5.09 -14.13 -9.33
C ARG A 40 -4.53 -15.30 -10.12
N ASP A 41 -3.26 -15.62 -9.89
CA ASP A 41 -2.61 -16.81 -10.39
C ASP A 41 -3.17 -18.07 -9.70
N THR A 42 -3.58 -19.05 -10.49
CA THR A 42 -4.22 -20.28 -10.01
C THR A 42 -3.72 -21.51 -10.75
N GLU A 43 -3.94 -22.70 -10.18
CA GLU A 43 -3.59 -23.96 -10.83
C GLU A 43 -4.39 -24.13 -12.13
N GLY A 44 -3.75 -23.86 -13.27
CA GLY A 44 -4.32 -24.01 -14.61
C GLY A 44 -4.61 -22.72 -15.37
N GLU A 45 -4.46 -21.55 -14.74
CA GLU A 45 -4.54 -20.24 -15.41
C GLU A 45 -3.45 -19.32 -14.85
N GLU A 46 -2.53 -18.90 -15.72
CA GLU A 46 -1.55 -17.87 -15.38
C GLU A 46 -2.28 -16.58 -15.02
N GLY A 47 -1.91 -16.01 -13.87
CA GLY A 47 -2.46 -14.75 -13.39
C GLY A 47 -1.40 -13.68 -13.19
N HIS A 48 -1.84 -12.55 -12.64
CA HIS A 48 -1.02 -11.36 -12.42
C HIS A 48 -0.44 -11.31 -11.00
N PHE A 49 -1.00 -12.05 -10.04
CA PHE A 49 -0.48 -12.06 -8.67
C PHE A 49 -0.76 -13.36 -7.93
N THR A 50 0.10 -13.68 -6.97
CA THR A 50 -0.07 -14.77 -6.01
C THR A 50 -0.41 -14.21 -4.62
N VAL A 51 -1.00 -15.04 -3.76
CA VAL A 51 -1.36 -14.66 -2.39
C VAL A 51 -0.81 -15.71 -1.42
N ASP A 52 0.08 -15.29 -0.53
CA ASP A 52 0.49 -16.06 0.65
C ASP A 52 -0.36 -15.64 1.84
N GLU A 53 -1.44 -16.38 2.12
CA GLU A 53 -2.34 -16.08 3.24
C GLU A 53 -1.69 -16.32 4.62
N LYS A 54 -0.68 -17.18 4.70
CA LYS A 54 0.03 -17.44 5.97
C LYS A 54 0.86 -16.22 6.35
N GLN A 55 1.51 -15.62 5.37
CA GLN A 55 2.32 -14.40 5.53
C GLN A 55 1.51 -13.12 5.34
N ARG A 56 0.25 -13.24 4.88
CA ARG A 56 -0.62 -12.12 4.49
C ARG A 56 0.05 -11.20 3.47
N GLN A 57 0.76 -11.80 2.52
CA GLN A 57 1.46 -11.12 1.44
C GLN A 57 0.82 -11.40 0.08
N ILE A 58 0.99 -10.43 -0.82
CA ILE A 58 0.61 -10.52 -2.22
C ILE A 58 1.87 -10.20 -3.02
N GLU A 59 2.17 -11.02 -4.01
CA GLU A 59 3.31 -10.82 -4.91
C GLU A 59 2.83 -10.83 -6.35
N LEU A 60 3.30 -9.89 -7.16
CA LEU A 60 3.02 -9.88 -8.59
C LEU A 60 3.83 -10.98 -9.29
N THR A 61 3.26 -11.59 -10.31
CA THR A 61 4.00 -12.46 -11.24
C THR A 61 4.77 -11.58 -12.23
N GLU A 62 5.72 -12.14 -12.99
CA GLU A 62 6.41 -11.37 -14.05
C GLU A 62 5.41 -10.78 -15.06
N GLY A 63 4.46 -11.59 -15.55
CA GLY A 63 3.39 -11.09 -16.42
C GLY A 63 2.46 -10.08 -15.74
N GLY A 64 2.27 -10.18 -14.42
CA GLY A 64 1.55 -9.19 -13.64
C GLY A 64 2.27 -7.85 -13.54
N HIS A 65 3.60 -7.85 -13.45
CA HIS A 65 4.40 -6.63 -13.49
C HIS A 65 4.25 -5.92 -14.84
N GLU A 66 4.44 -6.63 -15.95
CA GLU A 66 4.27 -6.07 -17.30
C GLU A 66 2.87 -5.49 -17.51
N TYR A 67 1.84 -6.25 -17.11
CA TYR A 67 0.45 -5.81 -17.25
C TYR A 67 0.12 -4.56 -16.41
N VAL A 68 0.63 -4.47 -15.18
CA VAL A 68 0.46 -3.28 -14.35
C VAL A 68 1.19 -2.07 -14.94
N GLU A 69 2.39 -2.24 -15.47
CA GLU A 69 3.13 -1.15 -16.15
C GLU A 69 2.34 -0.60 -17.34
N GLU A 70 1.78 -1.47 -18.19
CA GLU A 70 0.93 -1.06 -19.31
C GLU A 70 -0.33 -0.31 -18.85
N LEU A 71 -1.00 -0.80 -17.81
CA LEU A 71 -2.18 -0.15 -17.23
C LEU A 71 -1.86 1.25 -16.69
N LEU A 72 -0.74 1.39 -15.97
CA LEU A 72 -0.31 2.68 -15.42
C LEU A 72 0.05 3.66 -16.54
N ALA A 73 0.81 3.20 -17.55
CA ALA A 73 1.15 4.02 -18.71
C ALA A 73 -0.11 4.48 -19.47
N GLY A 74 -1.12 3.62 -19.60
CA GLY A 74 -2.40 3.94 -20.23
C GLY A 74 -3.22 5.01 -19.49
N GLU A 75 -3.12 5.07 -18.16
CA GLU A 75 -3.75 6.08 -17.31
C GLU A 75 -2.91 7.36 -17.16
N GLY A 76 -1.72 7.41 -17.76
CA GLY A 76 -0.78 8.53 -17.67
C GLY A 76 -0.18 8.72 -16.27
N LEU A 77 0.02 7.61 -15.56
CA LEU A 77 0.65 7.54 -14.24
C LEU A 77 2.14 7.17 -14.31
#